data_AF-A0A815UCD3-F1
#
_entry.id   AF-A0A815UCD3-F1
#
_cell.length_a   1.000
_cell.length_b   1.000
_cell.length_c   1.000
_cell.angle_alpha   90.00
_cell.angle_beta   90.00
_cell.angle_gamma   90.00
#
_symmetry.space_group_name_H-M   'P 1'
#
loop_
_entity.id
_entity.type
_entity.pdbx_description
1 polymer ?
#
loop_
_entity_poly.entity_id
_entity_poly.type
_entity_poly.pdbx_seq_one_letter_code
_entity_poly.pdbx_strand_id
1 'polypeptide(L)' 'LLYLIYPLKWAHVYVPFVPDGLRDYYLEGPPGSYIMGAHSRHQSIVEDLNMSFTCNLDNNKNIHVPKDMEFRHLPPTKIQ' A
#
# COMPACT_ATOMS: atom_id res chain seq x y z
N LEU A 1 2.75 -0.98 -10.80
CA LEU A 1 3.64 -1.24 -9.64
C LEU A 1 4.32 -2.61 -9.74
N LEU A 2 3.59 -3.73 -9.69
CA LEU A 2 4.18 -5.09 -9.61
C LEU A 2 5.14 -5.45 -10.76
N TYR A 3 4.95 -4.93 -11.96
CA TYR A 3 5.88 -5.21 -13.06
C TYR A 3 7.25 -4.54 -12.87
N LEU A 4 7.35 -3.49 -12.05
CA LEU A 4 8.61 -2.76 -11.82
C LEU A 4 9.62 -3.55 -10.99
N ILE A 5 9.19 -4.63 -10.32
CA ILE A 5 10.08 -5.48 -9.53
C ILE A 5 10.66 -6.66 -10.32
N TYR A 6 10.38 -6.79 -11.63
CA TYR A 6 10.94 -7.85 -12.46
C TYR A 6 12.49 -7.89 -12.38
N PRO A 7 13.13 -9.08 -12.23
CA PRO A 7 12.58 -10.44 -12.33
C PRO A 7 11.97 -11.00 -11.04
N LEU A 8 11.90 -10.20 -9.97
CA LEU A 8 11.29 -10.59 -8.70
C LEU A 8 9.76 -10.64 -8.82
N LYS A 9 9.15 -11.45 -7.95
CA LYS A 9 7.69 -11.57 -7.82
C LYS A 9 7.27 -11.17 -6.41
N TRP A 10 6.15 -10.46 -6.30
CA TRP A 10 5.51 -10.22 -5.01
C TRP A 10 4.99 -11.55 -4.46
N ALA A 11 5.40 -11.89 -3.24
CA ALA A 11 5.12 -13.18 -2.62
C ALA A 11 4.06 -13.12 -1.51
N HIS A 12 3.63 -11.91 -1.13
CA HIS A 12 2.65 -11.71 -0.06
C HIS A 12 1.26 -11.40 -0.61
N VAL A 13 0.33 -11.06 0.28
CA VAL A 13 -1.07 -10.79 -0.08
C VAL A 13 -1.14 -9.68 -1.14
N TYR A 14 -1.86 -9.96 -2.21
CA TYR A 14 -2.14 -9.00 -3.27
C TYR A 14 -3.62 -9.05 -3.61
N VAL A 15 -4.34 -7.95 -3.32
CA VAL A 15 -5.76 -7.80 -3.61
C VAL A 15 -5.92 -6.55 -4.49
N PRO A 16 -6.01 -6.69 -5.82
CA PRO A 16 -6.08 -5.54 -6.73
C PRO A 16 -7.20 -4.56 -6.39
N PHE A 17 -8.34 -5.07 -5.93
CA PHE A 17 -9.48 -4.29 -5.49
C PHE A 17 -10.24 -5.04 -4.40
N VAL A 18 -10.35 -4.43 -3.21
CA VAL A 18 -11.06 -5.01 -2.07
C VAL A 18 -12.57 -4.89 -2.29
N PRO A 19 -13.33 -6.00 -2.28
CA PRO A 19 -14.77 -5.95 -2.44
C PRO A 19 -15.45 -5.42 -1.17
N ASP A 20 -16.57 -4.71 -1.35
CA ASP A 20 -17.27 -4.04 -0.24
C ASP A 20 -17.66 -4.97 0.91
N GLY A 21 -18.13 -6.18 0.59
CA GLY A 21 -18.56 -7.16 1.59
C GLY A 21 -17.42 -7.75 2.43
N LEU A 22 -16.17 -7.54 2.04
CA LEU A 22 -14.98 -8.01 2.77
C LEU A 22 -14.07 -6.84 3.17
N ARG A 23 -14.54 -5.59 3.06
CA ARG A 23 -13.69 -4.42 3.32
C ARG A 23 -13.17 -4.41 4.76
N ASP A 24 -14.00 -4.76 5.74
CA ASP A 24 -13.62 -4.67 7.15
C ASP A 24 -12.53 -5.73 7.43
N TYR A 25 -12.67 -6.94 6.85
CA TYR A 25 -11.67 -8.00 6.96
C TYR A 25 -10.32 -7.65 6.30
N TYR A 26 -10.34 -7.07 5.10
CA TYR A 26 -9.10 -6.77 4.36
C TYR A 26 -8.45 -5.44 4.77
N LEU A 27 -9.25 -4.43 5.05
CA LEU A 27 -8.80 -3.07 5.42
C LEU A 27 -8.53 -2.91 6.91
N GLU A 28 -8.71 -3.95 7.73
CA GLU A 28 -8.06 -4.05 9.05
C GLU A 28 -6.55 -4.35 8.93
N GLY A 29 -6.09 -4.76 7.74
CA GLY A 29 -4.70 -5.08 7.46
C GLY A 29 -4.35 -6.53 7.85
N PRO A 30 -4.14 -7.45 6.89
CA PRO A 30 -3.75 -8.82 7.22
C PRO A 30 -2.36 -8.85 7.88
N PRO A 31 -2.07 -9.88 8.69
CA PRO A 31 -0.74 -10.03 9.27
C PRO A 31 0.31 -10.16 8.17
N GLY A 32 1.34 -9.30 8.22
CA GLY A 32 2.46 -9.28 7.28
C GLY A 32 2.35 -8.19 6.21
N SER A 33 3.08 -8.37 5.10
CA SER A 33 3.11 -7.41 3.99
C SER A 33 1.95 -7.62 3.03
N TYR A 34 1.42 -6.54 2.45
CA TYR A 34 0.34 -6.63 1.48
C TYR A 34 0.35 -5.45 0.51
N ILE A 35 -0.29 -5.64 -0.64
CA ILE A 35 -0.65 -4.58 -1.57
C ILE A 35 -2.14 -4.73 -1.87
N MET A 36 -2.92 -3.70 -1.55
CA MET A 36 -4.37 -3.69 -1.77
C MET A 36 -4.82 -2.43 -2.46
N GLY A 37 -5.82 -2.56 -3.34
CA GLY A 37 -6.57 -1.42 -3.87
C GLY A 37 -7.88 -1.25 -3.13
N ALA A 38 -8.19 -0.02 -2.73
CA ALA A 38 -9.47 0.34 -2.14
C ALA A 38 -10.12 1.45 -2.97
N HIS A 39 -11.44 1.38 -3.14
CA HIS A 39 -12.20 2.47 -3.76
C HIS A 39 -12.19 3.69 -2.83
N SER A 40 -12.19 4.90 -3.40
CA SER A 40 -12.15 6.17 -2.66
C SER A 40 -13.29 6.36 -1.65
N ARG A 41 -14.44 5.71 -1.87
CA ARG A 41 -15.55 5.64 -0.89
C ARG A 41 -15.15 5.06 0.48
N HIS A 42 -14.07 4.28 0.54
CA HIS A 42 -13.54 3.69 1.78
C HIS A 42 -12.33 4.47 2.32
N GLN A 43 -12.09 5.69 1.82
CA GLN A 43 -10.93 6.51 2.19
C GLN A 43 -10.81 6.72 3.70
N SER A 44 -11.92 6.96 4.40
CA SER A 44 -11.88 7.14 5.86
C SER A 44 -11.31 5.90 6.59
N ILE A 45 -11.69 4.70 6.15
CA ILE A 45 -11.19 3.43 6.72
C ILE A 45 -9.69 3.28 6.43
N VAL A 46 -9.27 3.64 5.22
CA VAL A 46 -7.86 3.56 4.79
C VAL A 46 -7.00 4.59 5.52
N GLU A 47 -7.53 5.77 5.85
CA GLU A 47 -6.81 6.81 6.59
C GLU A 47 -6.64 6.47 8.07
N ASP A 48 -7.54 5.66 8.64
CA ASP A 48 -7.44 5.16 10.02
C ASP A 48 -6.36 4.05 10.17
N LEU A 49 -5.82 3.54 9.07
CA LEU A 49 -4.77 2.52 9.07
C LEU A 49 -3.40 3.09 9.48
N ASN A 50 -3.10 3.03 10.76
CA ASN A 50 -1.84 3.53 11.33
C ASN A 50 -0.58 2.72 10.95
N MET A 51 -0.71 1.56 10.31
CA MET A 51 0.42 0.66 10.01
C MET A 51 0.69 0.51 8.51
N SER A 52 -0.04 1.23 7.67
CA SER A 52 -0.04 1.04 6.22
C SER A 52 0.51 2.26 5.52
N PHE A 53 1.38 2.04 4.54
CA PHE A 53 1.64 3.03 3.51
C PHE A 53 0.38 3.17 2.65
N THR A 54 -0.17 4.38 2.54
CA THR A 54 -1.33 4.64 1.69
C THR A 54 -1.01 5.68 0.62
N CYS A 55 -1.57 5.50 -0.56
CA CYS A 55 -1.37 6.37 -1.71
C CYS A 55 -2.73 6.59 -2.38
N ASN A 56 -3.29 7.78 -2.22
CA ASN A 56 -4.50 8.17 -2.92
C ASN A 56 -4.13 8.60 -4.35
N LEU A 57 -4.75 7.97 -5.35
CA LEU A 57 -4.47 8.21 -6.76
C LEU A 57 -5.35 9.30 -7.38
N ASP A 58 -6.42 9.72 -6.69
CA ASP A 58 -7.37 10.73 -7.20
C ASP A 58 -6.80 12.14 -7.07
N ASN A 59 -5.98 12.37 -6.03
CA ASN A 59 -5.26 13.62 -5.83
C ASN A 59 -3.75 13.32 -5.89
N ASN A 60 -3.04 13.99 -6.79
CA ASN A 60 -1.61 13.79 -7.06
C ASN A 60 -0.65 14.06 -5.85
N LYS A 61 -1.12 14.06 -4.59
CA LYS A 61 -0.38 14.52 -3.42
C LYS A 61 -0.57 13.73 -2.11
N ASN A 62 -1.44 12.73 -2.00
CA ASN A 62 -1.71 12.11 -0.69
C ASN A 62 -1.05 10.74 -0.57
N ILE A 63 0.28 10.75 -0.46
CA ILE A 63 1.01 9.61 0.11
C ILE A 63 1.04 9.82 1.62
N HIS A 64 0.45 8.91 2.38
CA HIS A 64 0.59 8.84 3.82
C HIS A 64 1.59 7.75 4.18
N VAL A 65 2.62 8.14 4.93
CA VAL A 65 3.60 7.22 5.50
C VAL A 65 3.44 7.29 7.02
N PRO A 66 3.15 6.16 7.69
CA PRO A 66 3.15 6.11 9.13
C PRO A 66 4.52 6.53 9.71
N LYS A 67 4.52 7.30 10.80
CA LYS A 67 5.76 7.86 11.39
C LYS A 67 6.78 6.79 11.79
N ASP A 68 6.29 5.62 12.20
CA ASP A 68 7.11 4.51 12.69
C ASP A 68 7.56 3.58 11.54
N MET A 69 7.18 3.89 10.30
CA MET A 69 7.58 3.11 9.13
C MET A 69 8.97 3.54 8.66
N GLU A 70 9.97 2.72 8.94
CA GLU A 70 11.31 2.93 8.38
C GLU A 70 11.33 2.61 6.88
N PHE A 71 11.40 3.65 6.05
CA PHE A 71 11.84 3.48 4.67
C PHE A 71 13.32 3.12 4.66
N ARG A 72 13.64 1.88 4.29
CA ARG A 72 15.02 1.53 3.95
C ARG A 72 15.42 2.38 2.75
N HIS A 73 16.39 3.25 2.97
CA HIS A 73 16.92 4.09 1.92
C HIS A 73 17.59 3.16 0.90
N LEU A 74 17.21 3.30 -0.36
CA LEU A 74 17.97 2.69 -1.42
C LEU A 74 19.40 3.24 -1.33
N PRO A 75 20.44 2.40 -1.49
CA PRO A 75 21.79 2.91 -1.59
C PRO A 75 21.81 3.98 -2.69
N PRO A 76 22.48 5.12 -2.47
CA PRO A 76 22.50 6.21 -3.44
C PRO A 76 22.96 5.66 -4.79
N THR A 77 22.07 5.74 -5.77
CA THR A 77 22.37 5.25 -7.12
C THR A 77 23.44 6.14 -7.73
N LYS A 78 24.63 5.58 -7.99
CA LYS A 78 25.56 6.16 -8.97
C LYS A 78 24.94 5.93 -10.35
N ILE A 79 23.99 6.77 -10.74
CA ILE A 79 23.61 6.87 -12.15
C ILE A 79 24.71 7.72 -12.80
N GLN A 80 25.74 7.04 -13.31
CA GLN A 80 26.73 7.62 -14.23
C GLN A 80 26.26 7.45 -15.66
#